data_AF-A0A0F9V5A6-F1
#
_entry.id   AF-A0A0F9V5A6-F1
#
_cell.length_a   1.000
_cell.length_b   1.000
_cell.length_c   1.000
_cell.angle_alpha   90.00
_cell.angle_beta   90.00
_cell.angle_gamma   90.00
#
_symmetry.space_group_name_H-M   'P 1'
#
loop_
_entity.id
_entity.type
_entity.pdbx_description
1 polymer ?
#
loop_
_entity_poly.entity_id
_entity_poly.type
_entity_poly.pdbx_seq_one_letter_code
_entity_poly.pdbx_strand_id
1 'polypeptide(L)'
;MALKPGGGQVTICEQIVEDLPSGLTLLFEKMPSGLTKLSIFGDLPYGNREIIFNEDGAEAGGGTCLRGDCHPSWLREVEANNG
;
A
#
# COMPACT_ATOMS: atom_id res chain seq x y z
N MET A 1 1.81 -4.26 24.85
CA MET A 1 0.89 -5.35 24.47
C MET A 1 1.44 -6.66 25.02
N ALA A 2 0.59 -7.55 25.54
CA ALA A 2 1.02 -8.86 25.99
C ALA A 2 1.36 -9.74 24.77
N LEU A 3 2.56 -10.31 24.73
CA LEU A 3 2.98 -11.28 23.72
C LEU A 3 2.74 -12.69 24.28
N LYS A 4 2.23 -13.59 23.43
CA LYS A 4 2.11 -15.01 23.78
C LYS A 4 3.51 -15.60 24.02
N PRO A 5 3.69 -16.58 24.93
CA PRO A 5 4.95 -17.30 25.04
C PRO A 5 5.38 -17.88 23.68
N GLY A 6 6.61 -17.55 23.26
CA GLY A 6 7.15 -17.92 21.94
C GLY A 6 6.64 -17.08 20.76
N GLY A 7 5.79 -16.08 21.00
CA GLY A 7 5.34 -15.15 19.97
C GLY A 7 6.37 -14.05 19.69
N GLY A 8 6.54 -13.72 18.41
CA GLY A 8 7.30 -12.55 17.96
C GLY A 8 6.38 -11.38 17.62
N GLN A 9 6.95 -10.18 17.57
CA GLN A 9 6.30 -9.05 16.90
C GLN A 9 6.52 -9.19 15.39
N VAL A 10 5.45 -9.02 14.63
CA VAL A 10 5.50 -8.87 13.17
C VAL A 10 5.02 -7.48 12.84
N THR A 11 5.69 -6.85 11.89
CA THR A 11 5.22 -5.61 11.27
C THR A 11 4.68 -5.96 9.90
N ILE A 12 3.46 -5.51 9.60
CA ILE A 12 2.89 -5.60 8.26
C ILE A 12 3.53 -4.49 7.44
N CYS A 13 4.37 -4.86 6.47
CA CYS A 13 5.03 -3.90 5.59
C CYS A 13 4.15 -3.51 4.40
N GLU A 14 3.20 -4.37 4.03
CA GLU A 14 2.29 -4.14 2.91
C GLU A 14 0.96 -4.85 3.17
N GLN A 15 -0.15 -4.21 2.82
CA GLN A 15 -1.48 -4.81 2.85
C GLN A 15 -2.34 -4.24 1.73
N ILE A 16 -3.02 -5.11 0.99
CA ILE A 16 -4.04 -4.75 0.01
C ILE A 16 -5.41 -5.08 0.57
N VAL A 17 -6.36 -4.15 0.44
CA VAL A 17 -7.76 -4.32 0.82
C VAL A 17 -8.63 -3.96 -0.37
N GLU A 18 -9.46 -4.90 -0.79
CA GLU A 18 -10.46 -4.69 -1.84
C GLU A 18 -11.81 -4.37 -1.18
N ASP A 19 -12.35 -3.19 -1.46
CA ASP A 19 -13.66 -2.76 -0.99
C ASP A 19 -14.68 -2.83 -2.12
N LEU A 20 -15.27 -4.02 -2.31
CA LEU A 20 -16.18 -4.31 -3.42
C LEU A 20 -17.36 -3.32 -3.55
N PRO A 21 -18.03 -2.88 -2.46
CA PRO A 21 -19.12 -1.91 -2.55
C PRO A 21 -18.73 -0.56 -3.15
N SER A 22 -17.52 -0.05 -2.86
CA SER A 22 -17.04 1.21 -3.46
C SER A 22 -16.32 1.00 -4.79
N GLY A 23 -15.92 -0.24 -5.09
CA GLY A 23 -15.08 -0.56 -6.24
C GLY A 23 -13.63 -0.06 -6.08
N LEU A 24 -13.22 0.29 -4.85
CA LEU A 24 -11.88 0.78 -4.57
C LEU A 24 -10.97 -0.33 -4.08
N THR A 25 -9.68 -0.20 -4.39
CA THR A 25 -8.62 -1.01 -3.81
C THR A 25 -7.65 -0.11 -3.05
N LEU A 26 -7.38 -0.46 -1.80
CA LEU A 26 -6.50 0.27 -0.89
C LEU A 26 -5.21 -0.50 -0.70
N LEU A 27 -4.08 0.13 -0.99
CA LEU A 27 -2.75 -0.41 -0.76
C LEU A 27 -2.05 0.39 0.33
N PHE A 28 -1.78 -0.26 1.45
CA PHE A 28 -0.95 0.26 2.52
C PHE A 28 0.47 -0.25 2.34
N GLU A 29 1.44 0.65 2.32
CA GLU A 29 2.86 0.32 2.15
C GLU A 29 3.72 1.06 3.19
N LYS A 30 4.67 0.35 3.80
CA LYS A 30 5.77 0.97 4.56
C LYS A 30 6.87 1.36 3.58
N MET A 31 7.14 2.65 3.46
CA MET A 31 8.19 3.16 2.58
C MET A 31 9.59 2.90 3.18
N PRO A 32 10.64 2.81 2.35
CA PRO A 32 12.03 2.71 2.83
C PRO A 32 12.45 3.87 3.75
N SER A 33 11.81 5.03 3.64
CA SER A 33 12.03 6.19 4.50
C SER A 33 11.49 6.03 5.92
N GLY A 34 10.72 4.97 6.20
CA GLY A 34 9.99 4.80 7.46
C GLY A 34 8.59 5.41 7.46
N LEU A 35 8.23 6.20 6.45
CA LEU A 35 6.87 6.72 6.28
C LEU A 35 5.90 5.61 5.85
N THR A 36 4.61 5.83 6.06
CA THR A 36 3.55 4.93 5.58
C THR A 36 2.82 5.61 4.43
N LYS A 37 2.52 4.87 3.37
CA LYS A 37 1.77 5.39 2.22
C LYS A 37 0.48 4.58 2.05
N LEU A 38 -0.62 5.28 1.82
CA LEU A 38 -1.88 4.72 1.35
C LEU A 38 -2.05 5.10 -0.11
N SER A 39 -2.14 4.12 -1.00
CA SER A 39 -2.54 4.31 -2.39
C SER A 39 -3.99 3.84 -2.57
N ILE A 40 -4.81 4.65 -3.21
CA ILE A 40 -6.24 4.40 -3.44
C ILE A 40 -6.46 4.28 -4.95
N PHE A 41 -6.89 3.10 -5.38
CA PHE A 41 -7.13 2.76 -6.77
C PHE A 41 -8.62 2.59 -7.03
N GLY A 42 -9.06 2.96 -8.24
CA GLY A 42 -10.43 2.73 -8.71
C GLY A 42 -10.93 3.88 -9.58
N ASP A 43 -12.25 3.94 -9.78
CA ASP A 43 -12.91 5.00 -10.54
C ASP A 43 -13.07 6.26 -9.67
N LEU A 44 -11.96 6.96 -9.44
CA LEU A 44 -11.90 8.17 -8.64
C LEU A 44 -11.94 9.42 -9.52
N PRO A 45 -12.62 10.49 -9.07
CA PRO A 45 -12.48 11.79 -9.71
C PRO A 45 -11.02 12.23 -9.56
N TYR A 46 -10.40 12.48 -10.72
CA TYR A 46 -8.99 12.86 -10.90
C TYR A 46 -7.97 11.73 -10.79
N GLY A 47 -8.42 10.47 -10.92
CA GLY A 47 -7.56 9.29 -10.95
C GLY A 47 -7.12 8.82 -9.57
N ASN A 48 -6.25 7.80 -9.56
CA ASN A 48 -5.74 7.17 -8.35
C ASN A 48 -5.04 8.18 -7.45
N ARG A 49 -5.10 7.97 -6.13
CA ARG A 49 -4.56 8.90 -5.13
C ARG A 49 -3.54 8.24 -4.24
N GLU A 50 -2.62 9.02 -3.71
CA GLU A 50 -1.72 8.61 -2.64
C GLU A 50 -1.75 9.60 -1.48
N ILE A 51 -1.64 9.08 -0.26
CA ILE A 51 -1.56 9.83 0.98
C ILE A 51 -0.39 9.26 1.77
N ILE A 52 0.49 10.13 2.27
CA ILE A 52 1.67 9.76 3.04
C ILE A 52 1.43 10.17 4.49
N PHE A 53 1.73 9.26 5.41
CA PHE A 53 1.62 9.46 6.85
C PHE A 53 3.00 9.37 7.49
N ASN A 54 3.25 10.23 8.48
CA ASN A 54 4.43 10.16 9.33
C ASN A 54 4.27 9.08 10.43
N GLU A 55 5.29 8.94 11.27
CA GLU A 55 5.33 7.93 12.34
C GLU A 55 4.27 8.17 13.43
N ASP A 56 3.78 9.40 13.58
CA ASP A 56 2.69 9.77 14.49
C ASP A 56 1.29 9.48 13.88
N GLY A 57 1.23 9.01 12.64
CA GLY A 57 -0.01 8.78 11.91
C GLY A 57 -0.66 10.05 11.35
N ALA A 58 0.05 11.18 11.35
CA ALA A 58 -0.41 12.43 10.73
C ALA A 58 -0.08 12.48 9.24
N GLU A 59 -0.93 13.13 8.45
CA GLU A 59 -0.68 13.38 7.03
C GLU A 59 0.60 14.21 6.86
N ALA A 60 1.54 13.67 6.09
CA ALA A 60 2.83 14.28 5.76
C ALA A 60 2.90 14.72 4.30
N GLY A 61 1.93 14.33 3.47
CA GLY A 61 1.82 14.70 2.07
C GLY A 61 0.85 13.82 1.31
N GLY A 62 0.71 14.07 0.01
CA GLY A 62 -0.15 13.28 -0.86
C GLY A 62 -0.12 13.79 -2.30
N GLY A 63 -0.79 13.07 -3.19
CA GLY A 63 -0.81 13.40 -4.60
C GLY A 63 -1.61 12.42 -5.45
N THR A 64 -1.45 12.54 -6.77
CA THR A 64 -2.00 11.59 -7.74
C THR A 64 -1.06 10.39 -7.83
N CYS A 65 -1.60 9.19 -7.62
CA CYS A 65 -0.85 7.97 -7.83
C CYS A 65 -0.76 7.70 -9.34
N LEU A 66 0.45 7.72 -9.89
CA LEU A 66 0.69 7.53 -11.32
C LEU A 66 0.68 6.05 -11.75
N ARG A 67 0.53 5.12 -10.80
CA ARG A 67 0.36 3.70 -11.11
C ARG A 67 -1.05 3.45 -11.62
N GLY A 68 -1.16 2.69 -12.71
CA GLY A 68 -2.46 2.30 -13.29
C GLY A 68 -3.22 1.34 -12.38
N ASP A 69 -2.53 0.31 -11.88
CA ASP A 69 -3.15 -0.84 -11.24
C ASP A 69 -2.60 -1.04 -9.83
N CYS A 70 -3.41 -1.58 -8.93
CA CYS A 70 -2.95 -2.00 -7.61
C CYS A 70 -2.23 -3.34 -7.72
N HIS A 71 -0.91 -3.36 -7.48
CA HIS A 71 -0.12 -4.58 -7.42
C HIS A 71 0.77 -4.61 -6.17
N PRO A 72 1.02 -5.79 -5.59
CA PRO A 72 1.99 -5.93 -4.49
C PRO A 72 3.39 -5.48 -4.96
N SER A 73 4.12 -4.76 -4.10
CA SER A 73 5.45 -4.23 -4.43
C SER A 73 6.52 -5.33 -4.55
N TRP A 74 6.31 -6.48 -3.91
CA TRP A 74 7.21 -7.62 -3.97
C TRP A 74 7.01 -8.49 -5.21
N LEU A 75 5.86 -8.36 -5.89
CA LEU A 75 5.57 -9.13 -7.10
C LEU A 75 6.38 -8.55 -8.26
N ARG A 76 7.38 -9.29 -8.72
CA ARG A 76 8.22 -8.91 -9.85
C ARG A 76 7.58 -9.37 -11.16
N GLU A 77 7.69 -8.53 -12.18
CA GLU A 77 7.34 -8.92 -13.54
C GLU A 77 8.21 -10.11 -13.96
N VAL A 78 7.59 -11.13 -14.57
CA VAL A 78 8.32 -12.26 -15.11
C VAL A 78 8.94 -11.81 -16.43
N GLU A 79 10.27 -11.81 -16.52
CA GLU A 79 10.94 -11.55 -17.79
C GLU A 79 10.45 -12.58 -18.82
N ALA A 80 9.87 -12.11 -19.92
CA ALA A 80 9.44 -12.99 -20.99
C ALA A 80 10.68 -13.74 -21.51
N ASN A 81 10.71 -15.06 -21.32
CA ASN A 81 11.67 -15.92 -21.99
C ASN A 81 11.37 -15.87 -23.50
N ASN A 82 12.05 -14.97 -24.21
CA ASN A 82 12.14 -15.02 -25.65
C ASN A 82 13.02 -16.21 -26.02
N GLY A 83 12.41 -17.40 -26.08
CA GLY A 83 13.02 -18.63 -26.59
C GLY A 83 13.27 -18.58 -28.09
#